data_AF-A0A9E1JHI4-F1
#
_entry.id   AF-A0A9E1JHI4-F1
#
_cell.length_a   1.000
_cell.length_b   1.000
_cell.length_c   1.000
_cell.angle_alpha   90.00
_cell.angle_beta   90.00
_cell.angle_gamma   90.00
#
_symmetry.space_group_name_H-M   'P 1'
#
loop_
_entity.id
_entity.type
_entity.pdbx_description
1 polymer ?
#
loop_
_entity_poly.entity_id
_entity_poly.type
_entity_poly.pdbx_seq_one_letter_code
_entity_poly.pdbx_strand_id
1 'polypeptide(L)'
;MSKNKRIELRFGLTAPGSMWNLLYEGMEQNINLRTTFKGRDEESIDALVKFGEILKKKKDYDINITENGIEINKELPINDFKSGEKWTDLMTKLKEEITKII
;
A
#
# COMPACT_ATOMS: atom_id res chain seq x y z
N MET A 1 -7.26 19.23 12.21
CA MET A 1 -6.14 18.61 11.45
C MET A 1 -6.50 18.64 9.96
N SER A 2 -5.53 18.85 9.06
CA SER A 2 -5.76 18.65 7.62
C SER A 2 -6.21 17.20 7.36
N LYS A 3 -7.30 17.00 6.61
CA LYS A 3 -7.85 15.64 6.33
C LYS A 3 -6.78 14.69 5.77
N ASN A 4 -5.85 15.18 4.95
CA ASN A 4 -4.74 14.41 4.39
C ASN A 4 -3.72 13.84 5.41
N LYS A 5 -3.80 14.29 6.67
CA LYS A 5 -2.97 13.78 7.76
C LYS A 5 -3.65 12.67 8.57
N ARG A 6 -4.92 12.34 8.30
CA ARG A 6 -5.67 11.30 9.04
C ARG A 6 -5.21 9.88 8.68
N ILE A 7 -4.77 9.68 7.44
CA ILE A 7 -4.20 8.41 6.97
C ILE A 7 -2.72 8.60 6.65
N GLU A 8 -1.90 7.72 7.22
CA GLU A 8 -0.51 7.55 6.89
C GLU A 8 -0.34 6.45 5.84
N LEU A 9 0.52 6.70 4.84
CA LEU A 9 0.84 5.77 3.77
C LEU A 9 2.33 5.48 3.79
N ARG A 10 2.70 4.21 3.81
CA ARG A 10 4.09 3.74 3.77
C ARG A 10 4.26 2.68 2.70
N PHE A 11 5.43 2.66 2.08
CA PHE A 11 5.86 1.63 1.14
C PHE A 11 7.05 0.90 1.74
N GLY A 12 7.01 -0.43 1.71
CA GLY A 12 8.08 -1.29 2.17
C GLY A 12 8.35 -2.39 1.15
N LEU A 13 9.60 -2.80 1.03
CA LEU A 13 9.97 -3.98 0.27
C LEU A 13 10.23 -5.13 1.22
N THR A 14 9.61 -6.26 0.91
CA THR A 14 9.88 -7.53 1.55
C THR A 14 10.62 -8.41 0.56
N ALA A 15 11.94 -8.25 0.52
CA ALA A 15 12.91 -9.02 -0.24
C ALA A 15 14.32 -8.82 0.37
N PRO A 16 15.32 -9.66 0.07
CA PRO A 16 16.71 -9.46 0.52
C PRO A 16 17.44 -8.28 -0.18
N GLY A 17 16.74 -7.16 -0.41
CA GLY A 17 17.25 -5.96 -1.06
C GLY A 17 16.48 -4.71 -0.63
N SER A 18 17.12 -3.54 -0.75
CA SER A 18 16.48 -2.26 -0.42
C SER A 18 15.72 -1.69 -1.63
N MET A 19 14.90 -0.65 -1.40
CA MET A 19 14.23 0.08 -2.49
C MET A 19 15.21 0.77 -3.43
N TRP A 20 16.44 0.95 -2.99
CA TRP A 20 17.53 1.48 -3.81
C TRP A 20 18.09 0.45 -4.78
N ASN A 21 18.22 -0.81 -4.35
CA ASN A 21 18.59 -1.92 -5.23
C ASN A 21 17.52 -2.10 -6.32
N LEU A 22 16.25 -1.95 -5.93
CA LEU A 22 15.14 -1.94 -6.88
C LEU A 22 15.27 -0.85 -7.91
N LEU A 23 15.65 0.39 -7.53
CA LEU A 23 15.63 1.57 -8.39
C LEU A 23 16.88 1.78 -9.26
N TYR A 24 18.04 1.21 -8.90
CA TYR A 24 19.31 1.53 -9.57
C TYR A 24 20.17 0.35 -9.98
N GLU A 25 20.01 -0.82 -9.36
CA GLU A 25 20.92 -1.95 -9.58
C GLU A 25 20.29 -3.07 -10.43
N GLY A 26 18.96 -3.07 -10.56
CA GLY A 26 18.23 -4.21 -11.08
C GLY A 26 18.17 -5.33 -10.04
N MET A 27 17.08 -6.10 -10.02
CA MET A 27 16.93 -7.19 -9.07
C MET A 27 16.72 -8.50 -9.82
N GLU A 28 17.57 -9.48 -9.52
CA GLU A 28 17.51 -10.83 -10.11
C GLU A 28 16.36 -11.68 -9.56
N GLN A 29 15.52 -11.13 -8.68
CA GLN A 29 14.43 -11.85 -8.01
C GLN A 29 13.13 -11.03 -8.00
N ASN A 30 12.00 -11.73 -7.97
CA ASN A 30 10.71 -11.12 -7.71
C ASN A 30 10.73 -10.47 -6.33
N ILE A 31 9.99 -9.38 -6.21
CA ILE A 31 9.92 -8.60 -4.98
C ILE A 31 8.48 -8.42 -4.57
N ASN A 32 8.26 -8.40 -3.26
CA ASN A 32 6.95 -8.10 -2.73
C ASN A 32 6.96 -6.66 -2.18
N LEU A 33 6.18 -5.81 -2.84
CA LEU A 33 5.94 -4.43 -2.44
C LEU A 33 4.75 -4.40 -1.48
N ARG A 34 5.03 -4.08 -0.23
CA ARG A 34 4.03 -3.88 0.81
C ARG A 34 3.65 -2.40 0.87
N THR A 35 2.38 -2.12 0.75
CA THR A 35 1.81 -0.80 1.00
C THR A 35 0.98 -0.84 2.27
N THR A 36 1.31 0.01 3.24
CA THR A 36 0.61 0.10 4.52
C THR A 36 -0.16 1.42 4.61
N PHE A 37 -1.46 1.32 4.87
CA PHE A 37 -2.33 2.44 5.20
C PHE A 37 -2.65 2.36 6.70
N LYS A 38 -2.27 3.39 7.46
CA LYS A 38 -2.51 3.46 8.91
C LYS A 38 -3.37 4.67 9.25
N GLY A 39 -4.48 4.44 9.93
CA GLY A 39 -5.33 5.50 10.48
C GLY A 39 -4.67 6.16 11.70
N ARG A 40 -4.92 7.45 11.90
CA ARG A 40 -4.43 8.21 13.07
C ARG A 40 -5.50 8.52 14.10
N ASP A 41 -6.75 8.21 13.76
CA ASP A 41 -7.93 8.38 14.59
C ASP A 41 -8.94 7.24 14.32
N GLU A 42 -9.86 7.00 15.24
CA GLU A 42 -10.79 5.86 15.19
C GLU A 42 -11.62 5.81 13.89
N GLU A 43 -12.12 6.96 13.43
CA GLU A 43 -12.92 7.05 12.21
C GLU A 43 -12.10 6.66 10.97
N SER A 44 -10.84 7.09 10.90
CA SER A 44 -9.93 6.71 9.82
C SER A 44 -9.55 5.22 9.86
N ILE A 45 -9.42 4.64 11.06
CA ILE A 45 -9.14 3.21 11.24
C ILE A 45 -10.33 2.38 10.77
N ASP A 46 -11.54 2.71 11.23
CA ASP A 46 -12.77 2.01 10.85
C ASP A 46 -13.03 2.08 9.33
N ALA A 47 -12.81 3.25 8.72
CA ALA A 47 -12.90 3.42 7.28
C ALA A 47 -11.91 2.51 6.52
N LEU A 48 -10.65 2.44 6.96
CA LEU A 48 -9.63 1.58 6.36
C LEU A 48 -9.96 0.09 6.52
N VAL A 49 -10.43 -0.33 7.69
CA VAL A 49 -10.80 -1.74 7.95
C VAL A 49 -11.97 -2.16 7.07
N LYS A 50 -13.04 -1.34 7.01
CA LYS A 50 -14.20 -1.60 6.14
C LYS A 50 -13.79 -1.67 4.66
N PHE A 51 -12.93 -0.75 4.24
CA PHE A 51 -12.40 -0.75 2.89
C PHE A 51 -11.57 -2.00 2.57
N GLY A 52 -10.72 -2.43 3.51
CA GLY A 52 -9.96 -3.68 3.43
C GLY A 52 -10.85 -4.91 3.27
N GLU A 53 -11.92 -5.01 4.05
CA GLU A 53 -12.91 -6.10 3.94
C GLU A 53 -13.58 -6.15 2.56
N ILE A 54 -13.92 -4.98 1.99
CA ILE A 54 -14.50 -4.89 0.63
C ILE A 54 -13.49 -5.35 -0.42
N LEU A 55 -12.24 -4.90 -0.33
CA LEU A 55 -11.21 -5.29 -1.29
C LEU A 55 -10.86 -6.77 -1.19
N LYS A 56 -10.78 -7.34 0.01
CA LYS A 56 -10.48 -8.77 0.23
C LYS A 56 -11.51 -9.68 -0.45
N LYS A 57 -12.79 -9.26 -0.50
CA LYS A 57 -13.85 -9.98 -1.22
C LYS A 57 -13.65 -10.02 -2.73
N LYS A 58 -12.93 -9.05 -3.31
CA LYS A 58 -12.65 -9.01 -4.76
C LYS A 58 -11.55 -9.99 -5.20
N LYS A 59 -10.83 -10.63 -4.27
CA LYS A 59 -9.78 -11.67 -4.50
C LYS A 59 -8.60 -11.29 -5.40
N ASP A 60 -8.54 -10.07 -5.92
CA ASP A 60 -7.45 -9.63 -6.81
C ASP A 60 -6.20 -9.13 -6.07
N TYR A 61 -6.30 -8.92 -4.76
CA TYR A 61 -5.24 -8.30 -3.95
C TYR A 61 -4.95 -9.14 -2.71
N ASP A 62 -3.66 -9.32 -2.40
CA ASP A 62 -3.23 -9.86 -1.12
C ASP A 62 -3.32 -8.75 -0.06
N ILE A 63 -4.33 -8.85 0.80
CA ILE A 63 -4.67 -7.82 1.78
C ILE A 63 -4.69 -8.39 3.18
N ASN A 64 -3.91 -7.76 4.06
CA ASN A 64 -3.92 -8.00 5.49
C ASN A 64 -4.61 -6.83 6.19
N ILE A 65 -5.63 -7.13 6.99
CA ILE A 65 -6.27 -6.15 7.86
C ILE A 65 -5.56 -6.17 9.20
N THR A 66 -5.22 -5.00 9.71
CA THR A 66 -4.53 -4.81 10.99
C THR A 66 -5.41 -4.05 11.96
N GLU A 67 -5.05 -4.02 13.24
CA GLU A 67 -5.75 -3.23 14.26
C GLU A 67 -5.84 -1.72 13.94
N ASN A 68 -4.94 -1.18 13.12
CA ASN A 68 -4.82 0.26 12.86
C ASN A 68 -5.00 0.63 11.37
N GLY A 69 -5.47 -0.29 10.53
CA GLY A 69 -5.62 -0.06 9.09
C GLY A 69 -5.38 -1.31 8.25
N ILE A 70 -4.76 -1.16 7.08
CA ILE A 70 -4.61 -2.24 6.10
C ILE A 70 -3.21 -2.28 5.49
N GLU A 71 -2.80 -3.48 5.09
CA GLU A 71 -1.62 -3.71 4.26
C GLU A 71 -2.06 -4.37 2.96
N ILE A 72 -1.52 -3.90 1.84
CA ILE A 72 -1.74 -4.46 0.51
C ILE A 72 -0.38 -4.88 -0.02
N ASN A 73 -0.23 -6.18 -0.31
CA ASN A 73 0.98 -6.74 -0.89
C ASN A 73 0.81 -6.91 -2.40
N LYS A 74 1.87 -6.60 -3.14
CA LYS A 74 1.94 -6.82 -4.57
C LYS A 74 3.28 -7.43 -4.93
N GLU A 75 3.24 -8.64 -5.48
CA GLU A 75 4.40 -9.19 -6.16
C GLU A 75 4.64 -8.41 -7.46
N LEU A 76 5.84 -7.87 -7.59
CA LEU A 76 6.33 -7.23 -8.80
C LEU A 76 7.38 -8.15 -9.45
N PRO A 77 7.27 -8.37 -10.77
CA PRO A 77 8.24 -9.18 -11.49
C PRO A 77 9.62 -8.48 -11.55
N ILE A 78 10.66 -9.30 -11.73
CA ILE A 78 12.05 -8.90 -11.94
C ILE A 78 12.18 -7.71 -12.90
N ASN A 79 12.94 -6.69 -12.48
CA ASN A 79 13.29 -5.50 -13.28
C ASN A 79 12.09 -4.69 -13.83
N ASP A 80 10.90 -4.78 -13.22
CA ASP A 80 9.72 -4.01 -13.64
C ASP A 80 9.50 -2.75 -12.78
N PHE A 81 10.40 -1.78 -12.96
CA PHE A 81 10.37 -0.47 -12.30
C PHE A 81 9.08 0.31 -12.60
N LYS A 82 8.59 0.24 -13.85
CA LYS A 82 7.39 0.95 -14.28
C LYS A 82 6.16 0.46 -13.52
N SER A 83 6.10 -0.82 -13.17
CA SER A 83 5.02 -1.34 -12.34
C SER A 83 5.10 -0.86 -10.89
N GLY A 84 6.30 -0.67 -10.33
CA GLY A 84 6.49 -0.07 -9.00
C GLY A 84 6.03 1.40 -8.93
N GLU A 85 6.37 2.22 -9.93
CA GLU A 85 5.92 3.61 -10.03
C GLU A 85 4.39 3.69 -10.16
N LYS A 86 3.81 2.93 -11.10
CA LYS A 86 2.35 2.84 -11.27
C LYS A 86 1.63 2.40 -9.99
N TRP A 87 2.22 1.47 -9.25
CA TRP A 87 1.66 1.03 -7.97
C TRP A 87 1.68 2.15 -6.93
N THR A 88 2.79 2.87 -6.80
CA THR A 88 2.94 3.99 -5.88
C THR A 88 1.92 5.09 -6.17
N ASP A 89 1.74 5.44 -7.44
CA ASP A 89 0.73 6.39 -7.89
C ASP A 89 -0.70 5.92 -7.58
N LEU A 90 -1.00 4.65 -7.86
CA LEU A 90 -2.31 4.08 -7.59
C LEU A 90 -2.64 4.12 -6.10
N MET A 91 -1.70 3.72 -5.24
CA MET A 91 -1.89 3.71 -3.79
C MET A 91 -2.00 5.11 -3.21
N THR A 92 -1.27 6.08 -3.78
CA THR A 92 -1.37 7.49 -3.38
C THR A 92 -2.74 8.06 -3.73
N LYS A 93 -3.23 7.84 -4.96
CA LYS A 93 -4.59 8.22 -5.36
C LYS A 93 -5.64 7.54 -4.50
N LEU A 94 -5.43 6.26 -4.17
CA LEU A 94 -6.34 5.52 -3.31
C LEU A 94 -6.42 6.14 -1.91
N LYS A 95 -5.29 6.54 -1.32
CA LYS A 95 -5.27 7.29 -0.06
C LYS A 95 -6.12 8.55 -0.16
N GLU A 96 -5.97 9.32 -1.24
CA GLU A 96 -6.73 10.56 -1.45
C GLU A 96 -8.23 10.30 -1.53
N GLU A 97 -8.65 9.28 -2.29
CA GLU A 97 -10.06 8.89 -2.41
C GLU A 97 -10.65 8.44 -1.06
N ILE A 98 -9.95 7.58 -0.31
CA ILE A 98 -10.40 7.16 1.03
C ILE A 98 -10.52 8.39 1.94
N THR A 99 -9.55 9.30 1.90
CA THR A 99 -9.53 10.52 2.72
C THR A 99 -10.71 11.46 2.43
N LYS A 100 -11.27 11.46 1.20
CA LYS A 100 -12.44 12.29 0.86
C LYS A 100 -13.74 11.79 1.50
N ILE A 101 -13.80 10.52 1.86
CA ILE A 101 -14.99 9.86 2.41
C ILE A 101 -15.05 10.02 3.94
N ILE A 102 -13.93 10.44 4.56
CA ILE A 102 -13.74 10.76 5.99
C ILE A 102 -13.58 12.27 6.20
#